data_AF-A0A1H9YA32-F1
#
_entry.id   AF-A0A1H9YA32-F1
#
_cell.length_a   1.000
_cell.length_b   1.000
_cell.length_c   1.000
_cell.angle_alpha   90.00
_cell.angle_beta   90.00
_cell.angle_gamma   90.00
#
_symmetry.space_group_name_H-M   'P 1'
#
loop_
_entity.id
_entity.type
_entity.pdbx_description
1 polymer ?
#
loop_
_entity_poly.entity_id
_entity_poly.type
_entity_poly.pdbx_seq_one_letter_code
_entity_poly.pdbx_strand_id
1 'polypeptide(L)'
;MSHDDVRWYPESHPTRIAVETLDENVSGSRTLEVYIDTGMANGLYDRNVLLLLEDIELLIGELEVHGIKAKKMNSILNVIKQTHQTLNENKPEFYSIPETRALIAQELLLFENSGADSLKDFTDN
;
A
#
# COMPACT_ATOMS: atom_id res chain seq x y z
N MET A 1 19.04 22.14 -6.11
CA MET A 1 19.29 23.31 -5.24
C MET A 1 18.40 23.15 -4.02
N SER A 2 19.00 22.85 -2.87
CA SER A 2 18.28 22.63 -1.61
C SER A 2 18.02 23.99 -0.97
N HIS A 3 16.75 24.36 -0.81
CA HIS A 3 16.33 25.41 0.10
C HIS A 3 16.21 24.75 1.48
N ASP A 4 17.11 25.07 2.41
CA ASP A 4 17.00 24.63 3.80
C ASP A 4 17.34 25.82 4.72
N ASP A 5 16.53 26.87 4.57
CA ASP A 5 16.62 28.16 5.27
C ASP A 5 16.01 28.11 6.68
N VAL A 6 16.03 26.98 7.39
CA VAL A 6 15.45 26.89 8.75
C VAL A 6 16.50 26.57 9.82
N ARG A 7 17.65 26.04 9.40
CA ARG A 7 18.77 25.68 10.31
C ARG A 7 19.51 26.87 10.92
N TRP A 8 19.25 28.09 10.44
CA TRP A 8 19.84 29.32 10.99
C TRP A 8 19.13 29.83 12.24
N TYR A 9 17.96 29.28 12.58
CA TYR A 9 17.22 29.66 13.78
C TYR A 9 17.68 28.84 15.01
N PRO A 10 17.73 29.46 16.21
CA PRO A 10 17.97 28.75 17.47
C PRO A 10 16.98 27.61 17.69
N GLU A 11 17.38 26.53 18.36
CA GLU A 11 16.54 25.34 18.61
C GLU A 11 15.22 25.66 19.32
N SER A 12 15.19 26.72 20.13
CA SER A 12 13.98 27.17 20.84
C SER A 12 13.07 28.07 20.01
N HIS A 13 13.42 28.37 18.75
CA HIS A 13 12.66 29.31 17.94
C HIS A 13 11.34 28.65 17.46
N PRO A 14 10.17 29.27 17.70
CA PRO A 14 8.88 28.66 17.41
C PRO A 14 8.68 28.30 15.93
N THR A 15 9.34 29.00 15.00
CA THR A 15 9.35 28.65 13.57
C THR A 15 10.13 27.36 13.27
N ARG A 16 11.24 27.12 13.98
CA ARG A 16 12.04 25.90 13.81
C ARG A 16 11.31 24.71 14.42
N ILE A 17 10.76 24.88 15.62
CA ILE A 17 9.90 23.87 16.26
C ILE A 17 8.69 23.59 15.37
N ALA A 18 8.04 24.60 14.78
CA ALA A 18 6.90 24.38 13.90
C ALA A 18 7.27 23.68 12.59
N VAL A 19 8.45 23.93 12.01
CA VAL A 19 8.94 23.24 10.80
C VAL A 19 9.39 21.82 11.12
N GLU A 20 10.11 21.59 12.21
CA GLU A 20 10.52 20.25 12.67
C GLU A 20 9.28 19.42 13.09
N THR A 21 8.32 20.03 13.78
CA THR A 21 7.01 19.42 14.08
C THR A 21 6.21 19.19 12.80
N LEU A 22 6.31 20.08 11.80
CA LEU A 22 5.74 19.81 10.49
C LEU A 22 6.45 18.60 9.88
N ASP A 23 7.78 18.55 9.78
CA ASP A 23 8.52 17.44 9.15
C ASP A 23 8.24 16.09 9.84
N GLU A 24 8.13 16.08 11.17
CA GLU A 24 7.74 14.91 11.96
C GLU A 24 6.28 14.46 11.67
N ASN A 25 5.39 15.40 11.35
CA ASN A 25 3.99 15.14 10.99
C ASN A 25 3.71 15.11 9.46
N VAL A 26 4.66 15.53 8.63
CA VAL A 26 4.61 15.64 7.15
C VAL A 26 5.26 14.42 6.50
N SER A 27 5.40 13.33 7.26
CA SER A 27 5.43 11.97 6.72
C SER A 27 4.24 11.64 5.79
N GLY A 28 3.20 12.49 5.73
CA GLY A 28 1.98 12.28 4.96
C GLY A 28 1.84 13.03 3.62
N SER A 29 2.81 13.83 3.16
CA SER A 29 2.61 14.68 1.95
C SER A 29 3.08 14.06 0.62
N ARG A 30 3.69 12.87 0.63
CA ARG A 30 4.28 12.27 -0.58
C ARG A 30 3.75 10.85 -0.79
N THR A 31 2.82 10.70 -1.72
CA THR A 31 2.36 9.41 -2.22
C THR A 31 3.27 8.95 -3.36
N LEU A 32 3.78 7.72 -3.28
CA LEU A 32 4.40 7.04 -4.43
C LEU A 32 3.34 6.17 -5.09
N GLU A 33 2.99 6.50 -6.34
CA GLU A 33 2.11 5.67 -7.16
C GLU A 33 2.97 4.80 -8.09
N VAL A 34 2.76 3.48 -8.03
CA VAL A 34 3.45 2.50 -8.87
C VAL A 34 2.42 1.84 -9.78
N TYR A 35 2.61 1.98 -11.08
CA TYR A 35 1.79 1.31 -12.09
C TYR A 35 2.56 0.13 -12.67
N ILE A 36 1.92 -1.02 -12.74
CA ILE A 36 2.53 -2.26 -13.23
C ILE A 36 1.70 -2.78 -14.38
N ASP A 37 2.31 -2.81 -15.57
CA ASP A 37 1.76 -3.48 -16.73
C ASP A 37 2.31 -4.91 -16.77
N THR A 38 1.40 -5.88 -16.65
CA THR A 38 1.73 -7.31 -16.69
C THR A 38 2.09 -7.79 -18.10
N GLY A 39 1.76 -7.03 -19.15
CA GLY A 39 1.95 -7.41 -20.55
C GLY A 39 1.10 -8.59 -21.01
N MET A 40 0.19 -9.07 -20.16
CA MET A 40 -0.63 -10.27 -20.39
C MET A 40 -2.11 -9.96 -20.17
N ALA A 41 -2.96 -10.50 -21.05
CA ALA A 41 -4.41 -10.43 -20.84
C ALA A 41 -4.77 -11.14 -19.52
N ASN A 42 -5.46 -10.43 -18.63
CA ASN A 42 -5.82 -10.90 -17.29
C ASN A 42 -4.62 -11.33 -16.43
N GLY A 43 -3.50 -10.61 -16.53
CA GLY A 43 -2.27 -10.94 -15.78
C GLY A 43 -2.45 -10.94 -14.26
N LEU A 44 -3.39 -10.16 -13.71
CA LEU A 44 -3.72 -10.17 -12.28
C LEU A 44 -4.34 -11.49 -11.79
N TYR A 45 -4.79 -12.38 -12.70
CA TYR A 45 -5.27 -13.70 -12.31
C TYR A 45 -4.12 -14.69 -12.12
N ASP A 46 -2.92 -14.37 -12.60
CA ASP A 46 -1.75 -15.23 -12.46
C ASP A 46 -1.13 -15.07 -11.07
N ARG A 47 -1.07 -16.18 -10.33
CA ARG A 47 -0.49 -16.19 -8.98
C ARG A 47 0.97 -15.72 -8.96
N ASN A 48 1.77 -16.03 -9.98
CA ASN A 48 3.17 -15.65 -10.02
C ASN A 48 3.32 -14.13 -10.18
N VAL A 49 2.42 -13.49 -10.92
CA VAL A 49 2.36 -12.02 -11.01
C VAL A 49 2.07 -11.44 -9.63
N LEU A 50 1.09 -11.98 -8.91
CA LEU A 50 0.73 -11.52 -7.57
C LEU A 50 1.87 -11.73 -6.54
N LEU A 51 2.58 -12.85 -6.62
CA LEU A 51 3.76 -13.11 -5.77
C LEU A 51 4.90 -12.13 -6.09
N LEU A 52 5.14 -11.83 -7.37
CA LEU A 52 6.12 -10.81 -7.75
C LEU A 52 5.73 -9.42 -7.22
N LEU A 53 4.44 -9.08 -7.26
CA LEU A 53 3.94 -7.85 -6.64
C LEU A 53 4.22 -7.84 -5.14
N GLU A 54 4.03 -8.96 -4.44
CA GLU A 54 4.26 -9.09 -3.00
C GLU A 54 5.75 -8.87 -2.67
N ASP A 55 6.66 -9.43 -3.46
CA ASP A 55 8.09 -9.20 -3.33
C ASP A 55 8.46 -7.71 -3.52
N ILE A 56 7.81 -7.03 -4.47
CA ILE A 56 7.99 -5.58 -4.70
C ILE A 56 7.48 -4.77 -3.50
N GLU A 57 6.34 -5.13 -2.92
CA GLU A 57 5.80 -4.47 -1.73
C GLU A 57 6.74 -4.59 -0.53
N LEU A 58 7.29 -5.80 -0.31
CA LEU A 58 8.27 -6.04 0.74
C LEU A 58 9.53 -5.19 0.52
N LEU A 59 10.05 -5.17 -0.71
CA LEU A 59 11.20 -4.36 -1.06
C LEU A 59 10.94 -2.88 -0.76
N ILE A 60 9.82 -2.32 -1.22
CA ILE A 60 9.48 -0.92 -0.99
C ILE A 60 9.25 -0.63 0.50
N GLY A 61 8.66 -1.57 1.25
CA GLY A 61 8.46 -1.44 2.70
C GLY A 61 9.77 -1.39 3.50
N GLU A 62 10.83 -2.01 2.98
CA GLU A 62 12.18 -1.97 3.55
C GLU A 62 13.00 -0.74 3.13
N LEU A 63 12.62 -0.06 2.03
CA LEU A 63 13.34 1.12 1.57
C LEU A 63 13.20 2.28 2.58
N GLU A 64 14.35 2.78 3.01
CA GLU A 64 14.48 4.06 3.69
C GLU A 64 15.31 5.00 2.81
N VAL A 65 14.67 6.05 2.30
CA VAL A 65 15.31 7.02 1.41
C VAL A 65 15.30 8.38 2.09
N HIS A 66 16.50 8.91 2.38
CA HIS A 66 16.66 10.20 3.09
C HIS A 66 15.91 10.27 4.43
N GLY A 67 15.86 9.17 5.20
CA GLY A 67 15.15 9.10 6.48
C GLY A 67 13.64 8.95 6.37
N ILE A 68 13.10 8.80 5.16
CA ILE A 68 11.68 8.58 4.90
C ILE A 68 11.45 7.08 4.63
N LYS A 69 10.56 6.47 5.42
CA LYS A 69 10.11 5.08 5.27
C LYS A 69 8.63 5.04 4.88
N ALA A 70 8.25 4.10 4.03
CA ALA A 70 6.85 3.87 3.67
C ALA A 70 6.04 3.44 4.93
N LYS A 71 5.07 4.27 5.35
CA LYS A 71 4.22 3.98 6.52
C LYS A 71 2.97 3.15 6.17
N LYS A 72 2.40 3.33 4.98
CA LYS A 72 1.19 2.65 4.52
C LYS A 72 1.37 2.28 3.04
N MET A 73 1.00 1.04 2.69
CA MET A 73 1.01 0.56 1.32
C MET A 73 -0.36 0.00 0.97
N ASN A 74 -0.84 0.43 -0.18
CA ASN A 74 -2.20 0.25 -0.64
C ASN A 74 -2.14 -0.39 -2.02
N SER A 75 -2.62 -1.62 -2.13
CA SER A 75 -2.42 -2.44 -3.33
C SER A 75 -3.57 -3.39 -3.61
N ILE A 76 -3.64 -3.86 -4.86
CA ILE A 76 -4.54 -4.91 -5.31
C ILE A 76 -4.35 -6.21 -4.50
N LEU A 77 -3.15 -6.46 -3.97
CA LEU A 77 -2.89 -7.63 -3.12
C LEU A 77 -3.73 -7.62 -1.85
N ASN A 78 -3.96 -6.45 -1.24
CA ASN A 78 -4.82 -6.33 -0.07
C ASN A 78 -6.25 -6.75 -0.42
N VAL A 79 -6.76 -6.29 -1.56
CA VAL A 79 -8.11 -6.65 -2.04
C VAL A 79 -8.24 -8.16 -2.26
N ILE A 80 -7.24 -8.77 -2.90
CA ILE A 80 -7.24 -10.22 -3.18
C ILE A 80 -7.20 -11.03 -1.87
N LYS A 81 -6.25 -10.73 -0.96
CA LYS A 81 -6.11 -11.43 0.32
C LYS A 81 -7.33 -11.26 1.22
N GLN A 82 -7.90 -10.05 1.28
CA GLN A 82 -9.12 -9.78 2.04
C GLN A 82 -10.31 -10.53 1.47
N THR A 83 -10.50 -10.51 0.15
CA THR A 83 -11.57 -11.27 -0.51
C THR A 83 -11.44 -12.75 -0.21
N HIS A 84 -10.23 -13.31 -0.34
CA HIS A 84 -9.95 -14.70 -0.02
C HIS A 84 -10.29 -15.04 1.44
N GLN A 85 -9.85 -14.22 2.39
CA GLN A 85 -10.19 -14.38 3.80
C GLN A 85 -11.70 -14.31 4.05
N THR A 86 -12.39 -13.32 3.49
CA THR A 86 -13.83 -13.14 3.68
C THR A 86 -14.64 -14.31 3.14
N LEU A 87 -14.27 -14.83 1.97
CA LEU A 87 -14.92 -16.00 1.38
C LEU A 87 -14.63 -17.30 2.15
N ASN A 88 -13.58 -17.32 2.98
CA ASN A 88 -13.20 -18.43 3.83
C ASN A 88 -13.52 -18.17 5.31
N GLU A 89 -14.75 -17.68 5.58
CA GLU A 89 -15.29 -17.48 6.94
C GLU A 89 -14.48 -16.51 7.82
N ASN A 90 -13.76 -15.57 7.20
CA ASN A 90 -12.87 -14.60 7.86
C ASN A 90 -11.70 -15.22 8.65
N LYS A 91 -11.34 -16.48 8.36
CA LYS A 91 -10.25 -17.18 9.04
C LYS A 91 -8.88 -16.58 8.69
N PRO A 92 -8.04 -16.17 9.67
CA PRO A 92 -6.79 -15.46 9.42
C PRO A 92 -5.80 -16.16 8.50
N GLU A 93 -5.78 -17.50 8.48
CA GLU A 93 -4.91 -18.30 7.61
C GLU A 93 -5.21 -18.12 6.11
N PHE A 94 -6.39 -17.60 5.76
CA PHE A 94 -6.78 -17.29 4.38
C PHE A 94 -6.53 -15.82 4.00
N TYR A 95 -5.87 -15.03 4.86
CA TYR A 95 -5.28 -13.76 4.43
C TYR A 95 -4.00 -14.03 3.61
N SER A 96 -4.17 -14.63 2.45
CA SER A 96 -3.08 -15.11 1.58
C SER A 96 -3.50 -15.03 0.12
N ILE A 97 -2.52 -15.11 -0.80
CA ILE A 97 -2.81 -15.14 -2.22
C ILE A 97 -3.39 -16.52 -2.57
N PRO A 98 -4.58 -16.60 -3.19
CA PRO A 98 -5.21 -17.87 -3.52
C PRO A 98 -4.34 -18.73 -4.41
N GLU A 99 -4.44 -20.06 -4.24
CA GLU A 99 -3.40 -20.93 -4.77
C GLU A 99 -3.42 -21.12 -6.29
N THR A 100 -4.58 -20.89 -6.91
CA THR A 100 -4.81 -21.21 -8.32
C THR A 100 -5.38 -20.02 -9.08
N ARG A 101 -5.03 -19.95 -10.36
CA ARG A 101 -5.53 -18.94 -11.29
C ARG A 101 -7.06 -18.90 -11.39
N ALA A 102 -7.71 -20.07 -11.29
CA ALA A 102 -9.16 -20.18 -11.35
C ALA A 102 -9.82 -19.60 -10.10
N LEU A 103 -9.25 -19.87 -8.93
CA LEU A 103 -9.74 -19.34 -7.66
C LEU A 103 -9.58 -17.82 -7.62
N ILE A 104 -8.39 -17.30 -7.97
CA ILE A 104 -8.16 -15.85 -8.06
C ILE A 104 -9.20 -15.17 -8.97
N ALA A 105 -9.46 -15.75 -10.14
CA ALA A 105 -10.45 -15.19 -11.07
C ALA A 105 -11.88 -15.23 -10.52
N GLN A 106 -12.28 -16.32 -9.85
CA GLN A 106 -13.61 -16.44 -9.23
C GLN A 106 -13.79 -15.42 -8.11
N GLU A 107 -12.80 -15.29 -7.24
CA GLU A 107 -12.87 -14.38 -6.10
C GLU A 107 -12.89 -12.92 -6.54
N LEU A 108 -12.08 -12.53 -7.52
CA LEU A 108 -12.12 -11.19 -8.11
C LEU A 108 -13.47 -10.90 -8.77
N LEU A 109 -14.05 -11.87 -9.49
CA LEU A 109 -15.38 -11.72 -10.07
C LEU A 109 -16.46 -11.54 -8.99
N LEU A 110 -16.38 -12.28 -7.88
CA LEU A 110 -17.31 -12.13 -6.75
C LEU A 110 -17.14 -10.77 -6.08
N PHE A 111 -15.91 -10.31 -5.90
CA PHE A 111 -15.60 -8.98 -5.37
C PHE A 111 -16.23 -7.88 -6.24
N GLU A 112 -16.00 -7.92 -7.56
CA GLU A 112 -16.59 -6.96 -8.52
C GLU A 112 -18.12 -6.96 -8.49
N ASN A 113 -18.75 -8.13 -8.42
CA ASN A 113 -20.21 -8.27 -8.38
C ASN A 113 -20.83 -7.93 -7.02
N SER A 114 -20.09 -8.09 -5.92
CA SER A 114 -20.60 -7.85 -4.57
C SER A 114 -20.88 -6.38 -4.27
N GLY A 115 -20.43 -5.47 -5.16
CA GLY A 115 -20.40 -4.04 -4.90
C GLY A 115 -19.34 -3.76 -3.83
N ALA A 116 -18.40 -2.87 -4.14
CA ALA A 116 -17.24 -2.55 -3.30
C ALA A 116 -17.56 -1.85 -1.95
N ASP A 117 -18.60 -2.28 -1.23
CA ASP A 117 -19.03 -1.75 0.07
C ASP A 117 -18.05 -2.10 1.22
N SER A 118 -17.08 -2.99 0.99
CA SER A 118 -16.02 -3.35 1.96
C SER A 118 -14.76 -2.49 1.90
N LEU A 119 -14.60 -1.60 0.90
CA LEU A 119 -13.45 -0.68 0.82
C LEU A 119 -13.60 0.59 1.68
N LYS A 120 -14.72 0.75 2.42
CA LYS A 120 -14.94 1.92 3.28
C LYS A 120 -13.89 2.08 4.40
N ASP A 121 -13.20 1.01 4.78
CA ASP A 121 -12.10 1.06 5.76
C ASP A 121 -10.78 1.61 5.19
N PHE A 122 -10.72 1.95 3.90
CA PHE A 122 -9.52 2.53 3.29
C PHE A 122 -9.41 4.04 3.47
N THR A 123 -10.52 4.70 3.84
CA THR A 123 -10.65 6.17 3.90
C THR A 123 -10.85 6.75 5.29
N ASP A 124 -10.94 5.96 6.36
CA ASP A 124 -10.93 6.52 7.72
C ASP A 124 -9.49 6.64 8.24
N ASN A 125 -8.91 7.82 8.00
CA ASN A 125 -7.82 8.42 8.77
C ASN A 125 -8.29 9.80 9.24
#